data_AF-A0A1Y1Q5S4-F1
#
_entry.id   AF-A0A1Y1Q5S4-F1
#
_cell.length_a   1.000
_cell.length_b   1.000
_cell.length_c   1.000
_cell.angle_alpha   90.00
_cell.angle_beta   90.00
_cell.angle_gamma   90.00
#
_symmetry.space_group_name_H-M   'P 1'
#
loop_
_entity.id
_entity.type
_entity.pdbx_description
1 polymer ?
#
loop_
_entity_poly.entity_id
_entity_poly.type
_entity_poly.pdbx_seq_one_letter_code
_entity_poly.pdbx_strand_id
1 'polypeptide(L)'
;MKILFVTWDGSAQNYLESLFLPIFSGLMQRDKNLSFEVLQFTWANQATRHSIQATAKSLGIEYTSYPIWRKPVALATAGMILTGSYIISKYLRKNPQVILMPRSIIPAAMCLRAIRNYPTVKLFFDADGLMADERIDFGGWRAEGFSYRILRDIEAMAVRRAEVVITRSHKAKEILIHRAGAGCNQNKIFVVSNCKNEMEYSPRNSEQRLAFRSLRGVNPETPWIVYVGSFGEKYCPKEVLTLFEEVLEYRKDARLQILTGDTDVAIKVLENSHVRFFVDIQRVKPSDVPRYLSAADLGISLIQRKFSMQAATPTKVGEYLLCGLPVVSTLIGDIEHQLSNTPVARLIEQITPSTLKEVASWFVNEVLPKREWYREQSVIVGRQHFGMEICLKNYQDTIAYHDWN
;
A
#
# COMPACT_ATOMS: atom_id res chain seq x y z
N MET A 1 -4.01 -20.81 17.61
CA MET A 1 -3.60 -20.76 16.19
C MET A 1 -2.39 -19.86 16.02
N LYS A 2 -1.29 -20.38 15.46
CA LYS A 2 -0.03 -19.64 15.28
C LYS A 2 0.24 -19.40 13.80
N ILE A 3 0.43 -18.15 13.38
CA ILE A 3 0.71 -17.76 12.00
C ILE A 3 2.13 -17.19 11.88
N LEU A 4 2.94 -17.77 10.99
CA LEU A 4 4.23 -17.22 10.61
C LEU A 4 4.08 -16.41 9.31
N PHE A 5 4.10 -15.09 9.43
CA PHE A 5 4.11 -14.17 8.31
C PHE A 5 5.50 -14.09 7.67
N VAL A 6 5.62 -14.50 6.41
CA VAL A 6 6.88 -14.52 5.67
C VAL A 6 6.88 -13.43 4.62
N THR A 7 7.77 -12.44 4.74
CA THR A 7 7.83 -11.28 3.83
C THR A 7 9.23 -11.09 3.23
N TRP A 8 9.25 -10.45 2.07
CA TRP A 8 10.45 -10.06 1.33
C TRP A 8 10.34 -8.58 0.95
N ASP A 9 11.10 -7.73 1.62
CA ASP A 9 11.05 -6.28 1.44
C ASP A 9 12.26 -5.57 2.06
N GLY A 10 12.47 -4.30 1.69
CA GLY A 10 13.65 -3.52 2.08
C GLY A 10 13.35 -2.17 2.71
N SER A 11 14.40 -1.40 2.95
CA SER A 11 14.38 -0.16 3.77
C SER A 11 13.52 0.99 3.26
N ALA A 12 13.00 0.95 2.04
CA ALA A 12 12.23 2.06 1.47
C ALA A 12 10.76 2.03 1.88
N GLN A 13 10.27 0.93 2.48
CA GLN A 13 8.85 0.72 2.76
C GLN A 13 8.65 0.39 4.23
N ASN A 14 8.05 1.31 4.99
CA ASN A 14 7.62 1.07 6.37
C ASN A 14 6.31 0.27 6.40
N TYR A 15 6.14 -0.68 5.48
CA TYR A 15 4.88 -1.38 5.25
C TYR A 15 4.56 -2.36 6.38
N LEU A 16 5.59 -3.01 6.95
CA LEU A 16 5.42 -3.80 8.18
C LEU A 16 4.92 -2.94 9.34
N GLU A 17 5.60 -1.83 9.63
CA GLU A 17 5.28 -0.96 10.77
C GLU A 17 3.94 -0.22 10.59
N SER A 18 3.62 0.20 9.37
CA SER A 18 2.45 1.06 9.11
C SER A 18 1.19 0.32 8.67
N LEU A 19 1.28 -0.98 8.35
CA LEU A 19 0.13 -1.77 7.91
C LEU A 19 0.04 -3.11 8.65
N PHE A 20 1.00 -4.02 8.47
CA PHE A 20 0.85 -5.41 8.93
C PHE A 20 0.94 -5.57 10.45
N LEU A 21 1.94 -4.98 11.11
CA LEU A 21 2.11 -5.11 12.55
C LEU A 21 0.89 -4.56 13.32
N PRO A 22 0.31 -3.39 12.97
CA PRO A 22 -0.94 -2.92 13.54
C PRO A 22 -2.12 -3.88 13.31
N ILE A 23 -2.27 -4.43 12.11
CA ILE A 23 -3.33 -5.42 11.81
C ILE A 23 -3.17 -6.67 12.68
N PHE A 24 -1.96 -7.26 12.73
CA PHE A 24 -1.70 -8.46 13.51
C PHE A 24 -1.95 -8.23 15.00
N SER A 25 -1.50 -7.10 15.54
CA SER A 25 -1.77 -6.74 16.94
C SER A 25 -3.27 -6.59 17.21
N GLY A 26 -4.00 -5.92 16.31
CA GLY A 26 -5.45 -5.77 16.42
C GLY A 26 -6.19 -7.11 16.37
N LEU A 27 -5.75 -8.05 15.53
CA LEU A 27 -6.31 -9.40 15.46
C LEU A 27 -6.03 -10.21 16.74
N MET A 28 -4.81 -10.15 17.27
CA MET A 28 -4.43 -10.82 18.53
C MET A 28 -5.17 -10.26 19.75
N GLN A 29 -5.53 -8.97 19.73
CA GLN A 29 -6.35 -8.35 20.78
C GLN A 29 -7.80 -8.84 20.73
N ARG A 30 -8.34 -9.14 19.55
CA ARG A 30 -9.70 -9.66 19.37
C ARG A 30 -9.81 -11.17 19.62
N ASP A 31 -8.76 -11.93 19.31
CA ASP A 31 -8.69 -13.37 19.55
C ASP A 31 -7.39 -13.74 20.27
N LYS A 32 -7.50 -14.04 21.57
CA LYS A 32 -6.36 -14.43 22.42
C LYS A 32 -5.72 -15.76 22.02
N ASN A 33 -6.41 -16.59 21.23
CA ASN A 33 -5.85 -17.84 20.73
C ASN A 33 -5.01 -17.63 19.47
N LEU A 34 -5.05 -16.44 18.87
CA LEU A 34 -4.30 -16.09 17.67
C LEU A 34 -2.95 -15.48 18.05
N SER A 35 -1.88 -15.94 17.41
CA SER A 35 -0.56 -15.33 17.52
C SER A 35 0.12 -15.20 16.16
N PHE A 36 0.84 -14.10 15.98
CA PHE A 36 1.63 -13.82 14.78
C PHE A 36 3.12 -13.76 15.10
N GLU A 37 3.92 -14.30 14.19
CA GLU A 37 5.36 -14.08 14.13
C GLU A 37 5.73 -13.58 12.74
N VAL A 38 6.80 -12.79 12.64
CA VAL A 38 7.28 -12.24 11.38
C VAL A 38 8.67 -12.77 11.07
N LEU A 39 8.81 -13.39 9.89
CA LEU A 39 10.07 -13.78 9.28
C LEU A 39 10.31 -12.92 8.03
N GLN A 40 11.23 -11.97 8.13
CA GLN A 40 11.54 -11.04 7.05
C GLN A 40 12.87 -11.36 6.36
N PHE A 41 12.85 -11.45 5.03
CA PHE A 41 14.05 -11.46 4.20
C PHE A 41 14.27 -10.04 3.65
N THR A 42 15.33 -9.35 4.10
CA THR A 42 15.48 -7.91 3.87
C THR A 42 16.87 -7.44 3.48
N TRP A 43 16.94 -6.36 2.71
CA TRP A 43 18.17 -5.60 2.43
C TRP A 43 18.20 -4.27 3.19
N ALA A 44 17.33 -4.10 4.19
CA ALA A 44 17.32 -2.92 5.02
C ALA A 44 18.60 -2.82 5.88
N ASN A 45 19.03 -1.58 6.15
CA ASN A 45 20.15 -1.34 7.04
C ASN A 45 19.83 -1.73 8.49
N GLN A 46 20.86 -1.86 9.33
CA GLN A 46 20.69 -2.31 10.71
C GLN A 46 19.75 -1.41 11.53
N ALA A 47 19.84 -0.09 11.36
CA ALA A 47 18.99 0.86 12.07
C ALA A 47 17.49 0.65 11.76
N THR A 48 17.15 0.43 10.48
CA THR A 48 15.77 0.16 10.04
C THR A 48 15.27 -1.16 10.64
N ARG A 49 16.11 -2.21 10.63
CA ARG A 49 15.73 -3.51 11.22
C ARG A 49 15.52 -3.41 12.73
N HIS A 50 16.33 -2.63 13.43
CA HIS A 50 16.15 -2.37 14.87
C HIS A 50 14.84 -1.60 15.14
N SER A 51 14.47 -0.64 14.30
CA SER A 51 13.17 0.06 14.39
C SER A 51 12.01 -0.92 14.27
N ILE A 52 12.01 -1.73 13.20
CA ILE A 52 10.96 -2.73 12.96
C ILE A 52 10.87 -3.72 14.13
N GLN A 53 12.01 -4.19 14.64
CA GLN A 53 12.06 -5.10 15.78
C GLN A 53 11.51 -4.45 17.06
N ALA A 54 11.81 -3.18 17.31
CA ALA A 54 11.29 -2.45 18.46
C ALA A 54 9.75 -2.28 18.37
N THR A 55 9.25 -1.93 17.19
CA THR A 55 7.81 -1.82 16.91
C THR A 55 7.10 -3.17 17.02
N ALA A 56 7.67 -4.26 16.50
CA ALA A 56 7.10 -5.59 16.64
C ALA A 56 7.06 -6.03 18.12
N LYS A 57 8.15 -5.79 18.86
CA LYS A 57 8.25 -6.11 20.29
C LYS A 57 7.23 -5.34 21.14
N SER A 58 7.00 -4.05 20.86
CA SER A 58 6.01 -3.26 21.59
C SER A 58 4.58 -3.74 21.34
N LEU A 59 4.33 -4.40 20.21
CA LEU A 59 3.04 -4.99 19.84
C LEU A 59 2.91 -6.48 20.22
N GLY A 60 3.92 -7.05 20.89
CA GLY A 60 3.92 -8.46 21.31
C GLY A 60 4.12 -9.46 20.17
N ILE A 61 4.71 -9.04 19.05
CA ILE A 61 4.95 -9.85 17.86
C ILE A 61 6.43 -10.22 17.79
N GLU A 62 6.74 -11.51 17.68
CA GLU A 62 8.12 -11.96 17.47
C GLU A 62 8.57 -11.61 16.05
N TYR A 63 9.76 -11.01 15.92
CA TYR A 63 10.31 -10.61 14.64
C TYR A 63 11.73 -11.15 14.46
N THR A 64 11.93 -11.88 13.36
CA THR A 64 13.23 -12.37 12.92
C THR A 64 13.50 -11.88 11.51
N SER A 65 14.73 -11.42 11.25
CA SER A 65 15.13 -10.94 9.93
C SER A 65 16.42 -11.58 9.43
N TYR A 66 16.47 -11.86 8.13
CA TYR A 66 17.65 -12.38 7.44
C TYR A 66 18.10 -11.39 6.36
N PRO A 67 19.39 -10.97 6.36
CA PRO A 67 19.91 -10.14 5.29
C PRO A 67 19.88 -10.87 3.96
N ILE A 68 19.51 -10.18 2.89
CA ILE A 68 19.57 -10.73 1.53
C ILE A 68 20.62 -10.03 0.68
N TRP A 69 21.22 -10.81 -0.22
CA TRP A 69 22.03 -10.28 -1.31
C TRP A 69 21.13 -9.95 -2.51
N ARG A 70 21.42 -8.88 -3.25
CA ARG A 70 20.53 -8.37 -4.33
C ARG A 70 21.11 -8.43 -5.73
N LYS A 71 22.41 -8.68 -5.90
CA LYS A 71 23.07 -8.59 -7.20
C LYS A 71 23.92 -9.83 -7.46
N PRO A 72 23.83 -10.46 -8.64
CA PRO A 72 22.86 -10.21 -9.72
C PRO A 72 21.44 -10.71 -9.33
N VAL A 73 20.40 -9.94 -9.68
CA VAL A 73 19.03 -10.09 -9.13
C VAL A 73 18.43 -11.48 -9.32
N ALA A 74 18.60 -12.09 -10.49
CA ALA A 74 18.01 -13.40 -10.78
C ALA A 74 18.63 -14.53 -9.94
N LEU A 75 19.98 -14.61 -9.92
CA LEU A 75 20.70 -15.61 -9.12
C LEU A 75 20.49 -15.38 -7.63
N ALA A 76 20.48 -14.11 -7.20
CA ALA A 76 20.16 -13.75 -5.83
C ALA A 76 18.75 -14.22 -5.44
N THR A 77 17.75 -14.02 -6.30
CA THR A 77 16.37 -14.47 -6.02
C THR A 77 16.31 -16.00 -5.92
N ALA A 78 16.89 -16.74 -6.87
CA ALA A 78 16.88 -18.20 -6.85
C ALA A 78 17.65 -18.77 -5.64
N GLY A 79 18.85 -18.28 -5.38
CA GLY A 79 19.65 -18.67 -4.21
C GLY A 79 18.93 -18.38 -2.91
N MET A 80 18.25 -17.24 -2.81
CA MET A 80 17.47 -16.91 -1.63
C MET A 80 16.20 -17.74 -1.49
N ILE A 81 15.55 -18.15 -2.58
CA ILE A 81 14.44 -19.12 -2.50
C ILE A 81 14.95 -20.41 -1.84
N LEU A 82 16.13 -20.90 -2.22
CA LEU A 82 16.72 -22.10 -1.63
C LEU A 82 17.06 -21.92 -0.14
N THR A 83 17.78 -20.85 0.21
CA THR A 83 18.18 -20.60 1.61
C THR A 83 16.98 -20.27 2.50
N GLY A 84 16.04 -19.46 2.02
CA GLY A 84 14.79 -19.14 2.70
C GLY A 84 13.94 -20.38 2.94
N SER A 85 13.83 -21.27 1.95
CA SER A 85 13.13 -22.56 2.13
C SER A 85 13.78 -23.44 3.19
N TYR A 86 15.11 -23.46 3.28
CA TYR A 86 15.84 -24.20 4.32
C TYR A 86 15.58 -23.63 5.72
N ILE A 87 15.61 -22.30 5.86
CA ILE A 87 15.30 -21.59 7.11
C ILE A 87 13.87 -21.92 7.55
N ILE A 88 12.89 -21.80 6.65
CA ILE A 88 11.49 -22.12 6.94
C ILE A 88 11.36 -23.61 7.30
N SER A 89 12.01 -24.52 6.57
CA SER A 89 11.99 -25.96 6.88
C SER A 89 12.56 -26.27 8.28
N LYS A 90 13.62 -25.56 8.71
CA LYS A 90 14.16 -25.69 10.07
C LYS A 90 13.16 -25.17 11.11
N TYR A 91 12.43 -24.10 10.81
CA TYR A 91 11.38 -23.58 11.67
C TYR A 91 10.20 -24.56 11.79
N LEU A 92 9.73 -25.12 10.67
CA LEU A 92 8.62 -26.09 10.62
C LEU A 92 8.89 -27.34 11.45
N ARG A 93 10.13 -27.84 11.47
CA ARG A 93 10.53 -28.97 12.35
C ARG A 93 10.24 -28.73 13.83
N LYS A 94 10.36 -27.48 14.28
CA LYS A 94 10.13 -27.08 15.67
C LYS A 94 8.69 -26.67 15.94
N ASN A 95 7.92 -26.35 14.89
CA ASN A 95 6.57 -25.79 14.98
C ASN A 95 5.65 -26.50 13.96
N PRO A 96 5.31 -27.79 14.13
CA PRO A 96 4.61 -28.57 13.12
C PRO A 96 3.16 -28.11 12.84
N GLN A 97 2.55 -27.35 13.76
CA GLN A 97 1.18 -26.84 13.66
C GLN A 97 1.10 -25.36 13.22
N VAL A 98 2.23 -24.76 12.81
CA VAL A 98 2.22 -23.37 12.35
C VAL A 98 1.54 -23.24 10.99
N ILE A 99 0.83 -22.14 10.78
CA ILE A 99 0.32 -21.74 9.47
C ILE A 99 1.33 -20.80 8.83
N LEU A 100 1.72 -21.08 7.59
CA LEU A 100 2.59 -20.17 6.85
C LEU A 100 1.73 -19.11 6.14
N MET A 101 2.09 -17.84 6.30
CA MET A 101 1.45 -16.73 5.62
C MET A 101 2.47 -15.97 4.75
N PRO A 102 2.83 -16.48 3.56
CA PRO A 102 3.71 -15.76 2.66
C PRO A 102 3.02 -14.54 2.05
N ARG A 103 3.72 -13.41 2.04
CA ARG A 103 3.34 -12.20 1.32
C ARG A 103 4.03 -12.14 -0.04
N SER A 104 3.25 -12.10 -1.12
CA SER A 104 3.73 -12.07 -2.51
C SER A 104 4.47 -13.34 -2.98
N ILE A 105 4.90 -13.34 -4.25
CA ILE A 105 5.32 -14.56 -4.97
C ILE A 105 6.64 -15.15 -4.45
N ILE A 106 7.62 -14.32 -4.07
CA ILE A 106 8.94 -14.83 -3.63
C ILE A 106 8.85 -15.58 -2.29
N PRO A 107 8.25 -15.02 -1.22
CA PRO A 107 7.95 -15.78 -0.01
C PRO A 107 7.07 -17.00 -0.25
N ALA A 108 6.11 -16.92 -1.17
CA ALA A 108 5.28 -18.07 -1.53
C ALA A 108 6.12 -19.20 -2.15
N ALA A 109 7.09 -18.89 -3.02
CA ALA A 109 8.04 -19.86 -3.55
C ALA A 109 8.84 -20.58 -2.44
N MET A 110 9.31 -19.82 -1.45
CA MET A 110 10.03 -20.36 -0.30
C MET A 110 9.15 -21.31 0.52
N CYS A 111 7.92 -20.88 0.82
CA CYS A 111 6.97 -21.68 1.59
C CYS A 111 6.57 -22.95 0.84
N LEU A 112 6.19 -22.85 -0.43
CA LEU A 112 5.82 -23.99 -1.28
C LEU A 112 6.93 -25.03 -1.38
N ARG A 113 8.19 -24.61 -1.44
CA ARG A 113 9.33 -25.53 -1.43
C ARG A 113 9.54 -26.14 -0.05
N ALA A 114 9.43 -25.37 1.03
CA ALA A 114 9.62 -25.85 2.40
C ALA A 114 8.56 -26.91 2.79
N ILE A 115 7.28 -26.67 2.48
CA ILE A 115 6.18 -27.57 2.86
C ILE A 115 6.17 -28.91 2.12
N ARG A 116 7.00 -29.12 1.09
CA ARG A 116 7.13 -30.43 0.42
C ARG A 116 7.48 -31.55 1.40
N ASN A 117 8.23 -31.23 2.44
CA ASN A 117 8.62 -32.16 3.50
C ASN A 117 7.65 -32.13 4.71
N TYR A 118 6.63 -31.27 4.69
CA TYR A 118 5.67 -31.06 5.77
C TYR A 118 4.26 -30.87 5.17
N PRO A 119 3.68 -31.92 4.54
CA PRO A 119 2.46 -31.79 3.75
C PRO A 119 1.24 -31.33 4.57
N THR A 120 1.25 -31.55 5.89
CA THR A 120 0.19 -31.13 6.82
C THR A 120 0.20 -29.63 7.14
N VAL A 121 1.27 -28.91 6.81
CA VAL A 121 1.36 -27.47 7.07
C VAL A 121 0.39 -26.72 6.15
N LYS A 122 -0.48 -25.91 6.74
CA LYS A 122 -1.47 -25.11 6.04
C LYS A 122 -0.88 -23.77 5.59
N LEU A 123 -1.42 -23.22 4.50
CA LEU A 123 -0.92 -22.01 3.86
C LEU A 123 -2.03 -20.96 3.75
N PHE A 124 -1.78 -19.77 4.29
CA PHE A 124 -2.60 -18.58 4.15
C PHE A 124 -1.89 -17.59 3.22
N PHE A 125 -2.17 -17.60 1.92
CA PHE A 125 -1.41 -16.79 0.97
C PHE A 125 -1.88 -15.34 0.92
N ASP A 126 -0.99 -14.38 1.18
CA ASP A 126 -1.24 -12.96 0.94
C ASP A 126 -0.72 -12.55 -0.45
N ALA A 127 -1.62 -12.59 -1.44
CA ALA A 127 -1.38 -12.19 -2.82
C ALA A 127 -1.39 -10.65 -2.95
N ASP A 128 -0.33 -10.04 -2.42
CA ASP A 128 -0.07 -8.61 -2.44
C ASP A 128 0.38 -8.16 -3.84
N GLY A 129 -0.59 -7.64 -4.61
CA GLY A 129 -0.41 -7.18 -5.99
C GLY A 129 -0.09 -8.29 -7.00
N LEU A 130 0.12 -7.88 -8.25
CA LEU A 130 0.56 -8.75 -9.35
C LEU A 130 2.05 -8.52 -9.62
N MET A 131 2.90 -8.96 -8.69
CA MET A 131 4.33 -8.60 -8.66
C MET A 131 5.10 -8.98 -9.94
N ALA A 132 4.76 -10.12 -10.56
CA ALA A 132 5.39 -10.53 -11.82
C ALA A 132 4.99 -9.60 -12.98
N ASP A 133 3.72 -9.21 -13.06
CA ASP A 133 3.19 -8.29 -14.05
C ASP A 133 3.73 -6.87 -13.85
N GLU A 134 3.89 -6.42 -12.60
CA GLU A 134 4.45 -5.10 -12.31
C GLU A 134 5.88 -4.95 -12.83
N ARG A 135 6.65 -6.04 -12.86
CA ARG A 135 7.99 -6.06 -13.48
C ARG A 135 7.94 -5.97 -15.00
N ILE A 136 6.87 -6.43 -15.65
CA ILE A 136 6.66 -6.18 -17.09
C ILE A 136 6.33 -4.70 -17.29
N ASP A 137 5.35 -4.20 -16.53
CA ASP A 137 4.83 -2.84 -16.70
C ASP A 137 5.87 -1.75 -16.41
N PHE A 138 6.70 -1.93 -15.37
CA PHE A 138 7.62 -0.89 -14.89
C PHE A 138 9.07 -1.36 -14.68
N GLY A 139 9.35 -2.66 -14.82
CA GLY A 139 10.67 -3.26 -14.57
C GLY A 139 11.41 -3.73 -15.82
N GLY A 140 10.85 -3.54 -17.02
CA GLY A 140 11.44 -3.93 -18.29
C GLY A 140 11.45 -5.45 -18.56
N TRP A 141 10.68 -6.24 -17.80
CA TRP A 141 10.55 -7.68 -18.07
C TRP A 141 9.70 -7.93 -19.31
N ARG A 142 9.92 -9.08 -19.96
CA ARG A 142 9.16 -9.54 -21.13
C ARG A 142 8.21 -10.68 -20.73
N ALA A 143 7.02 -10.71 -21.32
CA ALA A 143 6.01 -11.73 -21.03
C ALA A 143 6.46 -13.14 -21.45
N GLU A 144 7.35 -13.25 -22.43
CA GLU A 144 7.92 -14.51 -22.89
C GLU A 144 9.13 -14.95 -22.04
N GLY A 145 9.57 -14.10 -21.10
CA GLY A 145 10.74 -14.33 -20.28
C GLY A 145 10.58 -15.52 -19.33
N PHE A 146 11.60 -16.36 -19.23
CA PHE A 146 11.62 -17.53 -18.35
C PHE A 146 11.30 -17.19 -16.89
N SER A 147 11.89 -16.12 -16.36
CA SER A 147 11.65 -15.66 -14.99
C SER A 147 10.19 -15.26 -14.75
N TYR A 148 9.54 -14.61 -15.72
CA TYR A 148 8.13 -14.24 -15.60
C TYR A 148 7.25 -15.50 -15.55
N ARG A 149 7.48 -16.44 -16.47
CA ARG A 149 6.74 -17.72 -16.53
C ARG A 149 6.84 -18.51 -15.23
N ILE A 150 8.05 -18.65 -14.67
CA ILE A 150 8.24 -19.33 -13.39
C ILE A 150 7.47 -18.64 -12.26
N LEU A 151 7.57 -17.31 -12.14
CA LEU A 151 6.87 -16.59 -11.07
C LEU A 151 5.35 -16.71 -11.20
N ARG A 152 4.84 -16.73 -12.44
CA ARG A 152 3.43 -16.94 -12.74
C ARG A 152 2.96 -18.35 -12.39
N ASP A 153 3.79 -19.36 -12.64
CA ASP A 153 3.51 -20.74 -12.23
C ASP A 153 3.51 -20.88 -10.70
N ILE A 154 4.46 -20.23 -10.02
CA ILE A 154 4.52 -20.18 -8.56
C ILE A 154 3.29 -19.48 -7.98
N GLU A 155 2.84 -18.36 -8.56
CA GLU A 155 1.61 -17.67 -8.14
C GLU A 155 0.41 -18.61 -8.24
N ALA A 156 0.24 -19.28 -9.38
CA ALA A 156 -0.86 -20.22 -9.58
C ALA A 156 -0.77 -21.43 -8.62
N MET A 157 0.43 -21.94 -8.36
CA MET A 157 0.65 -23.00 -7.37
C MET A 157 0.33 -22.54 -5.95
N ALA A 158 0.72 -21.33 -5.57
CA ALA A 158 0.44 -20.76 -4.25
C ALA A 158 -1.06 -20.61 -4.04
N VAL A 159 -1.76 -20.04 -5.02
CA VAL A 159 -3.23 -19.94 -5.00
C VAL A 159 -3.86 -21.31 -4.88
N ARG A 160 -3.45 -22.31 -5.67
CA ARG A 160 -4.03 -23.66 -5.59
C ARG A 160 -3.75 -24.34 -4.25
N ARG A 161 -2.54 -24.23 -3.71
CA ARG A 161 -2.14 -24.92 -2.47
C ARG A 161 -2.66 -24.26 -1.19
N ALA A 162 -2.92 -22.96 -1.21
CA ALA A 162 -3.38 -22.23 -0.02
C ALA A 162 -4.78 -22.68 0.43
N GLU A 163 -4.99 -22.74 1.74
CA GLU A 163 -6.34 -22.95 2.31
C GLU A 163 -7.17 -21.68 2.17
N VAL A 164 -6.50 -20.53 2.31
CA VAL A 164 -7.08 -19.19 2.19
C VAL A 164 -6.11 -18.30 1.42
N VAL A 165 -6.64 -17.47 0.53
CA VAL A 165 -5.89 -16.45 -0.21
C VAL A 165 -6.53 -15.09 0.04
N ILE A 166 -5.72 -14.08 0.36
CA ILE A 166 -6.16 -12.69 0.37
C ILE A 166 -5.51 -11.92 -0.77
N THR A 167 -6.24 -10.97 -1.32
CA THR A 167 -5.74 -9.99 -2.27
C THR A 167 -6.37 -8.63 -2.00
N ARG A 168 -5.98 -7.60 -2.76
CA ARG A 168 -6.32 -6.20 -2.47
C ARG A 168 -7.40 -5.61 -3.38
N SER A 169 -7.84 -6.35 -4.40
CA SER A 169 -8.91 -5.92 -5.28
C SER A 169 -9.78 -7.06 -5.81
N HIS A 170 -11.02 -6.73 -6.17
CA HIS A 170 -11.91 -7.65 -6.88
C HIS A 170 -11.34 -8.09 -8.23
N LYS A 171 -10.69 -7.18 -8.96
CA LYS A 171 -10.01 -7.52 -10.22
C LYS A 171 -8.83 -8.46 -10.02
N ALA A 172 -8.03 -8.28 -8.97
CA ALA A 172 -6.99 -9.24 -8.63
C ALA A 172 -7.57 -10.62 -8.29
N LYS A 173 -8.69 -10.67 -7.56
CA LYS A 173 -9.38 -11.94 -7.26
C LYS A 173 -9.79 -12.67 -8.54
N GLU A 174 -10.45 -11.99 -9.47
CA GLU A 174 -10.81 -12.54 -10.78
C GLU A 174 -9.57 -13.08 -11.52
N ILE A 175 -8.52 -12.27 -11.60
CA ILE A 175 -7.26 -12.61 -12.26
C ILE A 175 -6.62 -13.86 -11.62
N LEU A 176 -6.53 -13.93 -10.30
CA LEU A 176 -5.95 -15.07 -9.58
C LEU A 176 -6.77 -16.34 -9.78
N ILE A 177 -8.11 -16.25 -9.79
CA ILE A 177 -9.00 -17.38 -10.08
C ILE A 177 -8.71 -17.95 -11.48
N HIS A 178 -8.72 -17.09 -12.50
CA HIS A 178 -8.47 -17.50 -13.87
C HIS A 178 -7.09 -18.13 -14.04
N ARG A 179 -6.07 -17.56 -13.39
CA ARG A 179 -4.68 -18.03 -13.45
C ARG A 179 -4.46 -19.34 -12.69
N ALA A 180 -5.21 -19.59 -11.62
CA ALA A 180 -5.15 -20.84 -10.88
C ALA A 180 -5.76 -22.02 -11.64
N GLY A 181 -6.70 -21.74 -12.55
CA GLY A 181 -7.37 -22.71 -13.43
C GLY A 181 -8.73 -23.17 -12.89
N ALA A 182 -9.49 -23.88 -13.73
CA ALA A 182 -10.90 -24.24 -13.47
C ALA A 182 -11.15 -25.05 -12.19
N GLY A 183 -10.16 -25.79 -11.69
CA GLY A 183 -10.25 -26.56 -10.44
C GLY A 183 -10.03 -25.74 -9.16
N CYS A 184 -9.76 -24.44 -9.25
CA CYS A 184 -9.55 -23.61 -8.07
C CYS A 184 -10.87 -23.26 -7.39
N ASN A 185 -11.02 -23.63 -6.12
CA ASN A 185 -12.13 -23.15 -5.30
C ASN A 185 -12.03 -21.62 -5.16
N GLN A 186 -12.99 -20.89 -5.72
CA GLN A 186 -13.01 -19.44 -5.73
C GLN A 186 -13.40 -18.84 -4.37
N ASN A 187 -14.10 -19.61 -3.54
CA ASN A 187 -14.62 -19.16 -2.24
C ASN A 187 -13.51 -18.95 -1.20
N LYS A 188 -12.31 -19.49 -1.46
CA LYS A 188 -11.15 -19.30 -0.58
C LYS A 188 -10.37 -18.01 -0.84
N ILE A 189 -10.73 -17.25 -1.88
CA ILE A 189 -10.03 -16.03 -2.27
C ILE A 189 -10.84 -14.83 -1.81
N PHE A 190 -10.27 -14.05 -0.90
CA PHE A 190 -10.91 -12.90 -0.25
C PHE A 190 -10.25 -11.61 -0.69
N VAL A 191 -11.05 -10.55 -0.78
CA VAL A 191 -10.55 -9.19 -0.97
C VAL A 191 -10.50 -8.52 0.39
N VAL A 192 -9.31 -8.08 0.80
CA VAL A 192 -9.12 -7.32 2.03
C VAL A 192 -8.50 -5.97 1.69
N SER A 193 -9.11 -4.90 2.18
CA SER A 193 -8.60 -3.55 1.95
C SER A 193 -7.40 -3.27 2.85
N ASN A 194 -6.44 -2.49 2.33
CA ASN A 194 -5.42 -1.88 3.17
C ASN A 194 -6.09 -0.83 4.09
N CYS A 195 -5.57 -0.67 5.30
CA CYS A 195 -6.09 0.27 6.28
C CYS A 195 -5.01 1.12 6.92
N LYS A 196 -5.45 2.13 7.67
CA LYS A 196 -4.61 2.92 8.55
C LYS A 196 -5.23 3.06 9.92
N ASN A 197 -4.37 3.31 10.91
CA ASN A 197 -4.82 3.60 12.26
C ASN A 197 -5.46 4.99 12.29
N GLU A 198 -6.76 5.03 12.56
CA GLU A 198 -7.56 6.26 12.62
C GLU A 198 -7.16 7.17 13.79
N MET A 199 -6.45 6.65 14.79
CA MET A 199 -5.88 7.46 15.87
C MET A 199 -4.66 8.26 15.39
N GLU A 200 -3.88 7.70 14.45
CA GLU A 200 -2.69 8.34 13.89
C GLU A 200 -3.05 9.23 12.69
N TYR A 201 -3.86 8.70 11.78
CA TYR A 201 -4.41 9.39 10.63
C TYR A 201 -5.83 9.86 10.97
N SER A 202 -5.92 11.07 11.50
CA SER A 202 -7.17 11.73 11.85
C SER A 202 -7.09 13.22 11.54
N PRO A 203 -8.20 13.90 11.24
CA PRO A 203 -8.20 15.35 11.11
C PRO A 203 -7.75 15.98 12.44
N ARG A 204 -6.94 17.02 12.33
CA ARG A 204 -6.65 17.91 13.46
C ARG A 204 -7.76 18.94 13.61
N ASN A 205 -7.96 19.44 14.83
CA ASN A 205 -8.91 20.51 15.07
C ASN A 205 -8.48 21.80 14.33
N SER A 206 -9.41 22.74 14.18
CA SER A 206 -9.19 23.95 13.38
C SER A 206 -8.02 24.79 13.88
N GLU A 207 -7.83 24.92 15.20
CA GLU A 207 -6.71 25.65 15.80
C GLU A 207 -5.36 25.01 15.46
N GLN A 208 -5.22 23.69 15.66
CA GLN A 208 -4.01 22.93 15.34
C GLN A 208 -3.67 22.98 13.85
N ARG A 209 -4.70 22.94 13.00
CA ARG A 209 -4.56 23.11 11.54
C ARG A 209 -4.02 24.50 11.23
N LEU A 210 -4.64 25.56 11.72
CA LEU A 210 -4.22 26.94 11.45
C LEU A 210 -2.82 27.23 12.00
N ALA A 211 -2.50 26.75 13.20
CA ALA A 211 -1.17 26.87 13.79
C ALA A 211 -0.10 26.18 12.92
N PHE A 212 -0.38 24.98 12.40
CA PHE A 212 0.57 24.31 11.51
C PHE A 212 0.71 25.00 10.16
N ARG A 213 -0.39 25.50 9.58
CA ARG A 213 -0.34 26.30 8.34
C ARG A 213 0.50 27.56 8.52
N SER A 214 0.31 28.27 9.63
CA SER A 214 1.12 29.45 9.99
C SER A 214 2.60 29.10 10.12
N LEU A 215 2.94 27.99 10.79
CA LEU A 215 4.33 27.50 10.91
C LEU A 215 4.98 27.24 9.54
N ARG A 216 4.18 26.90 8.53
CA ARG A 216 4.61 26.64 7.15
C ARG A 216 4.50 27.88 6.24
N GLY A 217 4.11 29.03 6.79
CA GLY A 217 3.92 30.26 6.03
C GLY A 217 2.79 30.17 5.02
N VAL A 218 1.76 29.37 5.30
CA VAL A 218 0.56 29.20 4.46
C VAL A 218 -0.61 29.90 5.13
N ASN A 219 -1.22 30.86 4.42
CA ASN A 219 -2.38 31.59 4.95
C ASN A 219 -3.60 30.67 5.09
N PRO A 220 -4.55 30.97 6.00
CA PRO A 220 -5.75 30.15 6.19
C PRO A 220 -6.53 29.85 4.90
N GLU A 221 -6.64 30.85 4.02
CA GLU A 221 -7.43 30.79 2.77
C GLU A 221 -6.67 30.26 1.55
N THR A 222 -5.35 30.09 1.65
CA THR A 222 -4.51 29.61 0.55
C THR A 222 -4.84 28.14 0.22
N PRO A 223 -5.15 27.75 -1.02
CA PRO A 223 -5.37 26.35 -1.35
C PRO A 223 -4.06 25.60 -1.18
N TRP A 224 -4.06 24.56 -0.34
CA TRP A 224 -2.86 23.77 -0.11
C TRP A 224 -3.08 22.33 -0.55
N ILE A 225 -2.40 21.93 -1.62
CA ILE A 225 -2.50 20.60 -2.21
C ILE A 225 -1.33 19.76 -1.72
N VAL A 226 -1.54 18.47 -1.50
CA VAL A 226 -0.50 17.56 -1.03
C VAL A 226 -0.37 16.31 -1.90
N TYR A 227 0.87 15.93 -2.17
CA TYR A 227 1.24 14.63 -2.74
C TYR A 227 2.15 13.91 -1.75
N VAL A 228 1.90 12.62 -1.49
CA VAL A 228 2.70 11.80 -0.56
C VAL A 228 3.15 10.50 -1.21
N GLY A 229 4.40 10.13 -1.00
CA GLY A 229 4.97 8.84 -1.40
C GLY A 229 5.98 8.96 -2.54
N SER A 230 6.35 7.83 -3.12
CA SER A 230 7.31 7.78 -4.23
C SER A 230 6.90 8.68 -5.39
N PHE A 231 7.90 9.24 -6.08
CA PHE A 231 7.70 10.25 -7.14
C PHE A 231 8.33 9.84 -8.48
N GLY A 232 8.57 8.54 -8.67
CA GLY A 232 9.04 7.97 -9.94
C GLY A 232 7.98 7.98 -11.04
N GLU A 233 8.38 7.61 -12.26
CA GLU A 233 7.55 7.64 -13.48
C GLU A 233 6.17 6.98 -13.34
N LYS A 234 6.10 5.85 -12.63
CA LYS A 234 4.86 5.12 -12.29
C LYS A 234 3.78 6.02 -11.66
N TYR A 235 4.19 7.07 -10.94
CA TYR A 235 3.32 7.94 -10.17
C TYR A 235 3.01 9.28 -10.85
N CYS A 236 3.20 9.37 -12.17
CA CYS A 236 2.75 10.48 -13.00
C CYS A 236 3.22 11.87 -12.51
N PRO A 237 4.52 12.07 -12.20
CA PRO A 237 4.98 13.32 -11.60
C PRO A 237 4.78 14.56 -12.49
N LYS A 238 4.82 14.40 -13.82
CA LYS A 238 4.56 15.49 -14.76
C LYS A 238 3.10 15.92 -14.70
N GLU A 239 2.20 14.94 -14.69
CA GLU A 239 0.76 15.16 -14.64
C GLU A 239 0.32 15.75 -13.29
N VAL A 240 1.01 15.41 -12.19
CA VAL A 240 0.83 16.09 -10.89
C VAL A 240 1.14 17.58 -11.00
N LEU A 241 2.24 17.96 -11.67
CA LEU A 241 2.58 19.37 -11.87
C LEU A 241 1.62 20.06 -12.83
N THR A 242 1.23 19.42 -13.93
CA THR A 242 0.23 19.97 -14.87
C THR A 242 -1.12 20.19 -14.20
N LEU A 243 -1.57 19.28 -13.32
CA LEU A 243 -2.78 19.52 -12.53
C LEU A 243 -2.64 20.75 -11.64
N PHE A 244 -1.48 20.93 -11.02
CA PHE A 244 -1.23 22.07 -10.16
C PHE A 244 -1.15 23.39 -10.94
N GLU A 245 -0.56 23.37 -12.15
CA GLU A 245 -0.59 24.48 -13.12
C GLU A 245 -2.03 24.91 -13.42
N GLU A 246 -2.92 23.95 -13.71
CA GLU A 246 -4.35 24.24 -13.94
C GLU A 246 -5.02 24.85 -12.70
N VAL A 247 -4.66 24.46 -11.48
CA VAL A 247 -5.19 25.08 -10.25
C VAL A 247 -4.71 26.52 -10.11
N LEU A 248 -3.45 26.80 -10.43
CA LEU A 248 -2.89 28.16 -10.36
C LEU A 248 -3.60 29.12 -11.33
N GLU A 249 -4.20 28.62 -12.42
CA GLU A 249 -5.03 29.46 -13.30
C GLU A 249 -6.26 30.06 -12.60
N TYR A 250 -6.83 29.37 -11.61
CA TYR A 250 -7.93 29.90 -10.82
C TYR A 250 -7.48 30.55 -9.51
N ARG A 251 -6.41 30.04 -8.89
CA ARG A 251 -5.91 30.47 -7.58
C ARG A 251 -4.40 30.66 -7.60
N LYS A 252 -3.96 31.87 -7.96
CA LYS A 252 -2.53 32.24 -8.09
C LYS A 252 -1.76 32.19 -6.76
N ASP A 253 -2.47 32.09 -5.62
CA ASP A 253 -1.88 31.92 -4.29
C ASP A 253 -1.74 30.45 -3.85
N ALA A 254 -2.20 29.48 -4.64
CA ALA A 254 -2.16 28.06 -4.30
C ALA A 254 -0.73 27.53 -4.10
N ARG A 255 -0.61 26.51 -3.24
CA ARG A 255 0.66 25.83 -2.94
C ARG A 255 0.53 24.32 -3.10
N LEU A 256 1.61 23.68 -3.52
CA LEU A 256 1.74 22.23 -3.60
C LEU A 256 2.85 21.76 -2.65
N GLN A 257 2.53 20.83 -1.77
CA GLN A 257 3.50 20.13 -0.93
C GLN A 257 3.73 18.72 -1.47
N ILE A 258 4.95 18.41 -1.88
CA ILE A 258 5.39 17.06 -2.25
C ILE A 258 6.18 16.46 -1.08
N LEU A 259 5.60 15.44 -0.43
CA LEU A 259 6.26 14.66 0.61
C LEU A 259 6.77 13.34 0.03
N THR A 260 8.07 13.25 -0.23
CA THR A 260 8.65 12.09 -0.92
C THR A 260 10.00 11.69 -0.35
N GLY A 261 10.31 10.39 -0.44
CA GLY A 261 11.66 9.89 -0.25
C GLY A 261 12.55 10.08 -1.48
N ASP A 262 11.95 10.30 -2.65
CA ASP A 262 12.61 10.47 -3.94
C ASP A 262 12.85 11.96 -4.25
N THR A 263 13.43 12.70 -3.29
CA THR A 263 13.56 14.17 -3.37
C THR A 263 14.31 14.61 -4.62
N ASP A 264 15.37 13.90 -4.99
CA ASP A 264 16.19 14.24 -6.15
C ASP A 264 15.40 14.11 -7.46
N VAL A 265 14.51 13.11 -7.53
CA VAL A 265 13.61 12.92 -8.69
C VAL A 265 12.61 14.07 -8.76
N ALA A 266 12.00 14.44 -7.62
CA ALA A 266 11.05 15.54 -7.56
C ALA A 266 11.69 16.88 -7.93
N ILE A 267 12.89 17.18 -7.42
CA ILE A 267 13.64 18.40 -7.74
C ILE A 267 13.92 18.46 -9.24
N LYS A 268 14.43 17.38 -9.83
CA LYS A 268 14.74 17.31 -11.27
C LYS A 268 13.51 17.51 -12.15
N VAL A 269 12.36 16.95 -11.76
CA VAL A 269 11.09 17.16 -12.48
C VAL A 269 10.66 18.63 -12.36
N LEU A 270 10.85 19.25 -11.20
CA LEU A 270 10.44 20.62 -10.92
C LEU A 270 11.35 21.70 -11.56
N GLU A 271 12.65 21.42 -11.75
CA GLU A 271 13.63 22.35 -12.34
C GLU A 271 13.15 22.96 -13.67
N ASN A 272 12.38 22.18 -14.44
CA ASN A 272 11.88 22.56 -15.75
C ASN A 272 10.45 23.15 -15.73
N SER A 273 9.81 23.26 -14.56
CA SER A 273 8.45 23.79 -14.43
C SER A 273 8.45 25.23 -13.90
N HIS A 274 7.58 26.05 -14.47
CA HIS A 274 7.38 27.45 -14.07
C HIS A 274 6.68 27.57 -12.71
N VAL A 275 6.07 26.49 -12.19
CA VAL A 275 5.39 26.49 -10.88
C VAL A 275 6.32 26.25 -9.71
N ARG A 276 7.63 26.08 -9.93
CA ARG A 276 8.61 25.71 -8.89
C ARG A 276 8.56 26.58 -7.63
N PHE A 277 8.22 27.85 -7.75
CA PHE A 277 8.15 28.79 -6.63
C PHE A 277 6.91 28.58 -5.73
N PHE A 278 5.95 27.78 -6.18
CA PHE A 278 4.71 27.44 -5.47
C PHE A 278 4.74 25.99 -4.95
N VAL A 279 5.85 25.26 -5.15
CA VAL A 279 5.98 23.85 -4.78
C VAL A 279 7.07 23.69 -3.71
N ASP A 280 6.69 23.11 -2.58
CA ASP A 280 7.60 22.69 -1.53
C ASP A 280 7.86 21.18 -1.64
N ILE A 281 9.13 20.77 -1.72
CA ILE A 281 9.53 19.36 -1.71
C ILE A 281 10.20 19.06 -0.37
N GLN A 282 9.72 18.04 0.33
CA GLN A 282 10.30 17.67 1.63
C GLN A 282 10.26 16.16 1.87
N ARG A 283 11.32 15.63 2.49
CA ARG A 283 11.28 14.31 3.14
C ARG A 283 10.94 14.50 4.62
N VAL A 284 9.94 13.78 5.10
CA VAL A 284 9.49 13.82 6.50
C VAL A 284 9.47 12.42 7.11
N LYS A 285 9.42 12.34 8.44
CA LYS A 285 9.17 11.05 9.10
C LYS A 285 7.71 10.63 8.84
N PRO A 286 7.42 9.31 8.77
CA PRO A 286 6.05 8.82 8.61
C PRO A 286 5.08 9.41 9.64
N SER A 287 5.52 9.52 10.89
CA SER A 287 4.73 10.10 12.01
C SER A 287 4.35 11.57 11.80
N ASP A 288 5.08 12.30 10.95
CA ASP A 288 4.80 13.70 10.65
C ASP A 288 3.83 13.87 9.48
N VAL A 289 3.67 12.85 8.62
CA VAL A 289 2.80 12.89 7.44
C VAL A 289 1.37 13.29 7.80
N PRO A 290 0.70 12.71 8.82
CA PRO A 290 -0.67 13.08 9.17
C PRO A 290 -0.87 14.57 9.46
N ARG A 291 0.16 15.27 9.97
CA ARG A 291 0.09 16.70 10.30
C ARG A 291 0.03 17.57 9.04
N TYR A 292 0.79 17.20 8.00
CA TYR A 292 0.68 17.85 6.68
C TYR A 292 -0.65 17.56 6.03
N LEU A 293 -1.07 16.29 6.04
CA LEU A 293 -2.33 15.87 5.45
C LEU A 293 -3.52 16.62 6.05
N SER A 294 -3.59 16.63 7.39
CA SER A 294 -4.67 17.32 8.11
C SER A 294 -4.75 18.81 7.83
N ALA A 295 -3.65 19.43 7.38
CA ALA A 295 -3.57 20.86 7.13
C ALA A 295 -3.82 21.26 5.68
N ALA A 296 -3.70 20.31 4.75
CA ALA A 296 -3.97 20.50 3.33
C ALA A 296 -5.48 20.43 3.02
N ASP A 297 -5.82 20.71 1.75
CA ASP A 297 -7.16 20.87 1.22
C ASP A 297 -7.49 19.86 0.09
N LEU A 298 -6.47 19.22 -0.51
CA LEU A 298 -6.63 18.18 -1.54
C LEU A 298 -5.44 17.22 -1.54
N GLY A 299 -5.71 15.91 -1.62
CA GLY A 299 -4.69 14.88 -1.84
C GLY A 299 -4.63 14.42 -3.31
N ILE A 300 -3.43 14.22 -3.85
CA ILE A 300 -3.24 13.70 -5.22
C ILE A 300 -2.71 12.25 -5.20
N SER A 301 -3.43 11.34 -5.86
CA SER A 301 -3.09 9.93 -6.01
C SER A 301 -3.17 9.47 -7.47
N LEU A 302 -2.24 9.97 -8.30
CA LEU A 302 -2.10 9.55 -9.69
C LEU A 302 -1.10 8.40 -9.80
N ILE A 303 -1.51 7.33 -10.48
CA ILE A 303 -0.69 6.16 -10.83
C ILE A 303 -1.03 5.77 -12.27
N GLN A 304 -0.01 5.46 -13.07
CA GLN A 304 -0.20 4.96 -14.43
C GLN A 304 -1.07 3.70 -14.44
N ARG A 305 -2.15 3.72 -15.21
CA ARG A 305 -3.05 2.57 -15.37
C ARG A 305 -2.38 1.54 -16.29
N LYS A 306 -1.75 0.54 -15.66
CA LYS A 306 -1.17 -0.63 -16.32
C LYS A 306 -1.84 -1.90 -15.81
N PHE A 307 -1.58 -3.04 -16.47
CA PHE A 307 -2.26 -4.29 -16.14
C PHE A 307 -2.07 -4.69 -14.67
N SER A 308 -0.84 -4.59 -14.15
CA SER A 308 -0.52 -4.90 -12.76
C SER A 308 -1.23 -4.00 -11.74
N MET A 309 -1.59 -2.78 -12.13
CA MET A 309 -2.25 -1.81 -11.24
C MET A 309 -3.73 -2.12 -11.01
N GLN A 310 -4.30 -3.07 -11.76
CA GLN A 310 -5.61 -3.65 -11.43
C GLN A 310 -5.61 -4.38 -10.08
N ALA A 311 -4.43 -4.73 -9.54
CA ALA A 311 -4.29 -5.39 -8.24
C ALA A 311 -3.78 -4.48 -7.13
N ALA A 312 -3.53 -3.21 -7.42
CA ALA A 312 -2.92 -2.27 -6.48
C ALA A 312 -3.99 -1.52 -5.67
N THR A 313 -3.73 -1.32 -4.38
CA THR A 313 -4.55 -0.44 -3.53
C THR A 313 -3.67 0.67 -2.97
N PRO A 314 -3.79 1.90 -3.49
CA PRO A 314 -2.91 3.00 -3.08
C PRO A 314 -3.21 3.43 -1.65
N THR A 315 -2.31 3.10 -0.71
CA THR A 315 -2.50 3.36 0.72
C THR A 315 -2.70 4.85 1.02
N LYS A 316 -2.11 5.74 0.22
CA LYS A 316 -2.22 7.19 0.37
C LYS A 316 -3.67 7.70 0.26
N VAL A 317 -4.55 7.01 -0.47
CA VAL A 317 -5.96 7.41 -0.58
C VAL A 317 -6.65 7.31 0.78
N GLY A 318 -6.43 6.20 1.50
CA GLY A 318 -6.93 6.04 2.87
C GLY A 318 -6.31 7.05 3.82
N GLU A 319 -4.99 7.31 3.72
CA GLU A 319 -4.30 8.33 4.52
C GLU A 319 -4.93 9.72 4.34
N TYR A 320 -5.26 10.09 3.09
CA TYR A 320 -5.88 11.37 2.76
C TYR A 320 -7.28 11.48 3.36
N LEU A 321 -8.15 10.52 3.05
CA LEU A 321 -9.54 10.54 3.49
C LEU A 321 -9.65 10.56 5.01
N LEU A 322 -8.88 9.72 5.71
CA LEU A 322 -8.85 9.68 7.17
C LEU A 322 -8.33 10.97 7.81
N CYS A 323 -7.47 11.73 7.13
CA CYS A 323 -7.03 13.06 7.58
C CYS A 323 -8.00 14.19 7.18
N GLY A 324 -9.13 13.87 6.54
CA GLY A 324 -10.12 14.83 6.09
C GLY A 324 -9.76 15.51 4.77
N LEU A 325 -9.02 14.86 3.89
CA LEU A 325 -8.73 15.40 2.55
C LEU A 325 -9.65 14.75 1.52
N PRO A 326 -10.33 15.52 0.66
CA PRO A 326 -10.81 14.98 -0.59
C PRO A 326 -9.63 14.61 -1.48
N VAL A 327 -9.86 13.72 -2.44
CA VAL A 327 -8.78 13.10 -3.24
C VAL A 327 -9.08 13.15 -4.72
N VAL A 328 -8.06 13.41 -5.53
CA VAL A 328 -8.06 13.03 -6.94
C VAL A 328 -7.25 11.75 -7.11
N SER A 329 -7.82 10.75 -7.78
CA SER A 329 -7.12 9.49 -8.01
C SER A 329 -7.39 8.88 -9.37
N THR A 330 -6.39 8.20 -9.95
CA THR A 330 -6.64 7.36 -11.12
C THR A 330 -7.41 6.10 -10.75
N LEU A 331 -8.18 5.57 -11.70
CA LEU A 331 -8.90 4.31 -11.56
C LEU A 331 -7.96 3.11 -11.62
N ILE A 332 -7.44 2.71 -10.45
CA ILE A 332 -6.63 1.51 -10.24
C ILE A 332 -7.21 0.66 -9.11
N GLY A 333 -6.96 -0.65 -9.14
CA GLY A 333 -7.51 -1.60 -8.16
C GLY A 333 -9.00 -1.41 -7.92
N ASP A 334 -9.37 -1.32 -6.64
CA ASP A 334 -10.75 -1.15 -6.19
C ASP A 334 -11.16 0.30 -5.94
N ILE A 335 -10.36 1.29 -6.38
CA ILE A 335 -10.68 2.71 -6.17
C ILE A 335 -12.05 3.08 -6.72
N GLU A 336 -12.43 2.54 -7.88
CA GLU A 336 -13.76 2.74 -8.45
C GLU A 336 -14.86 2.20 -7.54
N HIS A 337 -14.73 0.94 -7.11
CA HIS A 337 -15.69 0.27 -6.23
C HIS A 337 -15.82 0.98 -4.88
N GLN A 338 -14.70 1.50 -4.35
CA GLN A 338 -14.66 2.18 -3.05
C GLN A 338 -15.17 3.62 -3.10
N LEU A 339 -14.96 4.36 -4.20
CA LEU A 339 -15.11 5.83 -4.19
C LEU A 339 -16.03 6.43 -5.26
N SER A 340 -16.50 5.65 -6.25
CA SER A 340 -17.33 6.17 -7.36
C SER A 340 -18.60 6.90 -6.93
N ASN A 341 -19.22 6.47 -5.83
CA ASN A 341 -20.45 7.04 -5.30
C ASN A 341 -20.22 8.03 -4.15
N THR A 342 -19.01 8.59 -4.05
CA THR A 342 -18.64 9.49 -2.96
C THR A 342 -18.39 10.90 -3.50
N PRO A 343 -18.80 11.96 -2.78
CA PRO A 343 -18.57 13.33 -3.25
C PRO A 343 -17.11 13.76 -3.08
N VAL A 344 -16.33 13.04 -2.26
CA VAL A 344 -14.98 13.42 -1.81
C VAL A 344 -13.85 12.94 -2.72
N ALA A 345 -14.19 12.26 -3.81
CA ALA A 345 -13.22 11.73 -4.76
C ALA A 345 -13.52 12.20 -6.18
N ARG A 346 -12.52 12.77 -6.85
CA ARG A 346 -12.54 12.96 -8.31
C ARG A 346 -11.72 11.85 -8.96
N LEU A 347 -12.41 10.93 -9.62
CA LEU A 347 -11.78 9.77 -10.23
C LEU A 347 -11.42 10.06 -11.69
N ILE A 348 -10.19 9.74 -12.07
CA ILE A 348 -9.67 9.95 -13.42
C ILE A 348 -9.47 8.60 -14.09
N GLU A 349 -10.21 8.35 -15.17
CA GLU A 349 -9.99 7.17 -15.99
C GLU A 349 -8.76 7.32 -16.88
N GLN A 350 -8.64 8.43 -17.60
CA GLN A 350 -7.49 8.72 -18.47
C GLN A 350 -6.94 10.09 -18.13
N ILE A 351 -5.63 10.18 -17.93
CA ILE A 351 -5.00 11.47 -17.63
C ILE A 351 -4.79 12.23 -18.94
N THR A 352 -5.59 13.27 -19.15
CA THR A 352 -5.56 14.17 -20.30
C THR A 352 -5.63 15.63 -19.83
N PRO A 353 -5.18 16.61 -20.64
CA PRO A 353 -5.28 18.02 -20.27
C PRO A 353 -6.70 18.46 -19.88
N SER A 354 -7.73 17.98 -20.60
CA SER A 354 -9.13 18.29 -20.27
C SER A 354 -9.53 17.74 -18.90
N THR A 355 -9.21 16.47 -18.61
CA THR A 355 -9.54 15.87 -17.31
C THR A 355 -8.81 16.56 -16.14
N LEU A 356 -7.57 17.02 -16.34
CA LEU A 356 -6.84 17.76 -15.31
C LEU A 356 -7.47 19.14 -15.05
N LYS A 357 -7.91 19.82 -16.11
CA LYS A 357 -8.64 21.09 -16.00
C LYS A 357 -9.99 20.93 -15.30
N GLU A 358 -10.72 19.86 -15.58
CA GLU A 358 -11.95 19.53 -14.86
C GLU A 358 -11.71 19.29 -13.37
N VAL A 359 -10.64 18.56 -13.02
CA VAL A 359 -10.27 18.34 -11.61
C VAL A 359 -9.92 19.66 -10.93
N ALA A 360 -9.15 20.52 -11.59
CA ALA A 360 -8.81 21.85 -11.06
C ALA A 360 -10.06 22.70 -10.84
N SER A 361 -11.00 22.70 -11.79
CA SER A 361 -12.29 23.38 -11.67
C SER A 361 -13.12 22.82 -10.50
N TRP A 362 -13.25 21.50 -10.39
CA TRP A 362 -13.95 20.84 -9.28
C TRP A 362 -13.33 21.23 -7.93
N PHE A 363 -12.00 21.16 -7.81
CA PHE A 363 -11.31 21.54 -6.59
C PHE A 363 -11.61 23.00 -6.22
N VAL A 364 -11.46 23.92 -7.17
CA VAL A 364 -11.55 25.36 -6.85
C VAL A 364 -13.00 25.83 -6.68
N ASN A 365 -13.92 25.34 -7.50
CA ASN A 365 -15.29 25.85 -7.55
C ASN A 365 -16.26 25.06 -6.66
N GLU A 366 -15.95 23.81 -6.30
CA GLU A 366 -16.82 22.98 -5.47
C GLU A 366 -16.21 22.67 -4.10
N VAL A 367 -14.94 22.25 -4.07
CA VAL A 367 -14.28 21.85 -2.81
C VAL A 367 -13.92 23.06 -1.94
N LEU A 368 -13.20 24.05 -2.47
CA LEU A 368 -12.72 25.19 -1.67
C LEU A 368 -13.85 26.03 -1.02
N PRO A 369 -15.01 26.27 -1.65
CA PRO A 369 -16.11 26.98 -0.99
C PRO A 369 -16.75 26.19 0.16
N LYS A 370 -16.55 24.87 0.22
CA LYS A 370 -17.17 23.95 1.18
C LYS A 370 -16.13 23.10 1.92
N ARG A 371 -14.94 23.66 2.21
CA ARG A 371 -13.80 22.93 2.79
C ARG A 371 -14.19 22.05 3.98
N GLU A 372 -14.82 22.61 5.00
CA GLU A 372 -15.15 21.86 6.22
C GLU A 372 -16.11 20.70 5.95
N TRP A 373 -17.10 20.90 5.06
CA TRP A 373 -17.99 19.83 4.65
C TRP A 373 -17.24 18.70 3.96
N TYR A 374 -16.36 19.01 2.99
CA TYR A 374 -15.53 17.99 2.33
C TYR A 374 -14.61 17.28 3.32
N ARG A 375 -14.06 18.00 4.32
CA ARG A 375 -13.22 17.40 5.36
C ARG A 375 -14.00 16.39 6.19
N GLU A 376 -15.19 16.74 6.64
CA GLU A 376 -16.07 15.84 7.40
C GLU A 376 -16.47 14.61 6.58
N GLN A 377 -16.92 14.82 5.33
CA GLN A 377 -17.29 13.72 4.45
C GLN A 377 -16.11 12.80 4.13
N SER A 378 -14.90 13.37 3.96
CA SER A 378 -13.70 12.58 3.68
C SER A 378 -13.38 11.63 4.82
N VAL A 379 -13.53 12.09 6.06
CA VAL A 379 -13.33 11.23 7.24
C VAL A 379 -14.37 10.12 7.26
N ILE A 380 -15.66 10.42 7.04
CA ILE A 380 -16.74 9.41 7.03
C ILE A 380 -16.41 8.29 6.01
N VAL A 381 -16.12 8.67 4.77
CA VAL A 381 -15.75 7.72 3.69
C VAL A 381 -14.45 6.98 4.03
N GLY A 382 -13.46 7.70 4.58
CA GLY A 382 -12.19 7.15 5.04
C GLY A 382 -12.37 6.03 6.06
N ARG A 383 -13.21 6.24 7.08
CA ARG A 383 -13.49 5.24 8.11
C ARG A 383 -14.24 4.03 7.55
N GLN A 384 -15.18 4.25 6.64
CA GLN A 384 -15.99 3.19 6.03
C GLN A 384 -15.13 2.20 5.21
N HIS A 385 -14.12 2.69 4.48
CA HIS A 385 -13.37 1.86 3.52
C HIS A 385 -11.91 1.58 3.91
N PHE A 386 -11.29 2.44 4.72
CA PHE A 386 -9.85 2.40 5.01
C PHE A 386 -9.52 2.43 6.51
N GLY A 387 -10.53 2.42 7.38
CA GLY A 387 -10.38 2.34 8.83
C GLY A 387 -9.79 1.00 9.29
N MET A 388 -9.21 0.98 10.49
CA MET A 388 -8.62 -0.24 11.06
C MET A 388 -9.72 -1.27 11.38
N GLU A 389 -10.86 -0.81 11.88
CA GLU A 389 -11.97 -1.68 12.29
C GLU A 389 -12.48 -2.58 11.15
N ILE A 390 -12.77 -1.99 9.99
CA ILE A 390 -13.27 -2.72 8.82
C ILE A 390 -12.24 -3.72 8.29
N CYS A 391 -10.95 -3.36 8.33
CA CYS A 391 -9.88 -4.26 7.92
C CYS A 391 -9.76 -5.46 8.86
N LEU A 392 -9.74 -5.22 10.17
CA LEU A 392 -9.69 -6.29 11.16
C LEU A 392 -10.87 -7.25 11.00
N LYS A 393 -12.09 -6.73 10.77
CA LYS A 393 -13.26 -7.55 10.48
C LYS A 393 -13.06 -8.43 9.24
N ASN A 394 -12.62 -7.85 8.12
CA ASN A 394 -12.38 -8.60 6.89
C ASN A 394 -11.32 -9.70 7.07
N TYR A 395 -10.26 -9.43 7.83
CA TYR A 395 -9.25 -10.43 8.17
C TYR A 395 -9.80 -11.53 9.09
N GLN A 396 -10.62 -11.19 10.09
CA GLN A 396 -11.27 -12.18 10.96
C GLN A 396 -12.21 -13.09 10.18
N ASP A 397 -13.07 -12.54 9.32
CA ASP A 397 -14.00 -13.30 8.48
C ASP A 397 -13.23 -14.25 7.56
N THR A 398 -12.12 -13.78 7.01
CA THR A 398 -11.21 -14.57 6.17
C THR A 398 -10.53 -15.71 6.94
N ILE A 399 -10.05 -15.43 8.15
CA ILE A 399 -9.42 -16.44 9.02
C ILE A 399 -10.45 -17.49 9.44
N ALA A 400 -11.67 -17.08 9.77
CA ALA A 400 -12.74 -17.97 10.21
C ALA A 400 -13.32 -18.86 9.10
N TYR A 401 -13.06 -18.55 7.82
CA TYR A 401 -13.55 -19.33 6.68
C TYR A 401 -13.07 -20.79 6.67
N HIS A 402 -11.88 -21.06 7.20
CA HIS A 402 -11.27 -22.39 7.18
C HIS A 402 -11.05 -22.93 8.59
N ASP A 403 -11.32 -24.22 8.80
CA ASP A 403 -10.93 -24.89 10.05
C ASP A 403 -9.43 -25.18 10.02
N TRP A 404 -8.68 -24.43 10.83
CA TRP A 404 -7.23 -24.52 10.88
C TRP A 404 -6.71 -25.66 11.75
N ASN A 405 -7.57 -26.40 12.46
CA ASN A 405 -7.18 -27.53 13.31
C ASN A 405 -6.66 -28.76 12.55
#